data_AF-A0A349M0P6-F1
#
_entry.id   AF-A0A349M0P6-F1
#
_cell.length_a   1.000
_cell.length_b   1.000
_cell.length_c   1.000
_cell.angle_alpha   90.00
_cell.angle_beta   90.00
_cell.angle_gamma   90.00
#
_symmetry.space_group_name_H-M   'P 1'
#
loop_
_entity.id
_entity.type
_entity.pdbx_description
1 polymer ?
#
loop_
_entity_poly.entity_id
_entity_poly.type
_entity_poly.pdbx_seq_one_letter_code
_entity_poly.pdbx_strand_id
1 'polypeptide(L)'
;MAALRERNFRLYLFGQAVSNIGNWMQIVALGWFILQINNGSTIALGLLGLAQSLPVFALSLVGGMLADRFPRFKLLIVTQGIAMVLALVLALLSAQGKPPLWSLLLVAIMAASVTAIDNPARQTFISDLVSKDVLLNAVALNASIYNAAAVIGPTLAGLLLLSVGAAGCFLLNAVSFLAVLLALIVIGRSKSRDSTRSFNEKLVSRDLSTPVSTSSGKGLQRNSPILSSLRTLGRQGVAIIAVLGIAAVSSLLGRPYLLLMPAFAHAIFHVGPAELGLMVTSSGSGSLIGSLLLVSLQSSRWLDWLLLICGCGFGLVLVSFALLHAFIGALPVLVMCGAGATMTMTIANTMLQTYAPAEMRGRVMSLYTLIAAGLTPFGVLLISGLGTVIGLRAATLCAGVSVIIAVIIGVQCIKHQRALFKKQ
;
A
#
# COMPACT_ATOMS: atom_id res chain seq x y z
N MET A 1 -6.18 -25.24 -4.26
CA MET A 1 -5.16 -24.17 -4.35
C MET A 1 -3.89 -24.73 -4.99
N ALA A 2 -3.70 -24.54 -6.30
CA ALA A 2 -2.58 -25.15 -7.05
C ALA A 2 -1.22 -24.56 -6.66
N ALA A 3 -1.15 -23.24 -6.38
CA ALA A 3 0.09 -22.56 -6.00
C ALA A 3 0.69 -23.07 -4.68
N LEU A 4 -0.13 -23.50 -3.71
CA LEU A 4 0.36 -24.04 -2.42
C LEU A 4 1.09 -25.40 -2.54
N ARG A 5 0.99 -26.07 -3.70
CA ARG A 5 1.75 -27.30 -3.97
C ARG A 5 3.23 -27.00 -4.18
N GLU A 6 3.57 -25.80 -4.67
CA GLU A 6 4.95 -25.35 -4.82
C GLU A 6 5.55 -25.07 -3.44
N ARG A 7 6.53 -25.90 -3.03
CA ARG A 7 7.15 -25.83 -1.70
C ARG A 7 7.73 -24.45 -1.39
N ASN A 8 8.46 -23.88 -2.34
CA ASN A 8 9.15 -22.60 -2.15
C ASN A 8 8.16 -21.44 -2.02
N PHE A 9 7.10 -21.44 -2.85
CA PHE A 9 6.03 -20.46 -2.73
C PHE A 9 5.30 -20.59 -1.40
N ARG A 10 4.94 -21.81 -0.97
CA ARG A 10 4.25 -22.04 0.31
C ARG A 10 5.06 -21.53 1.50
N LEU A 11 6.37 -21.82 1.57
CA LEU A 11 7.25 -21.34 2.64
C LEU A 11 7.32 -19.81 2.67
N TYR A 12 7.54 -19.19 1.51
CA TYR A 12 7.58 -17.73 1.38
C TYR A 12 6.24 -17.11 1.81
N LEU A 13 5.13 -17.68 1.36
CA LEU A 13 3.78 -17.20 1.64
C LEU A 13 3.45 -17.19 3.14
N PHE A 14 3.80 -18.26 3.87
CA PHE A 14 3.60 -18.31 5.32
C PHE A 14 4.50 -17.32 6.08
N GLY A 15 5.79 -17.24 5.71
CA GLY A 15 6.68 -16.25 6.30
C GLY A 15 6.19 -14.82 6.05
N GLN A 16 5.68 -14.56 4.85
CA GLN A 16 5.11 -13.27 4.48
C GLN A 16 3.85 -12.93 5.26
N ALA A 17 2.98 -13.92 5.52
CA ALA A 17 1.77 -13.71 6.30
C ALA A 17 2.09 -13.22 7.71
N VAL A 18 3.01 -13.90 8.39
CA VAL A 18 3.44 -13.55 9.74
C VAL A 18 4.07 -12.15 9.78
N SER A 19 4.96 -11.85 8.83
CA SER A 19 5.60 -10.53 8.73
C SER A 19 4.62 -9.40 8.42
N ASN A 20 3.63 -9.63 7.55
CA ASN A 20 2.60 -8.63 7.26
C ASN A 20 1.72 -8.33 8.48
N ILE A 21 1.36 -9.35 9.27
CA ILE A 21 0.59 -9.16 10.52
C ILE A 21 1.40 -8.29 11.49
N GLY A 22 2.69 -8.60 11.65
CA GLY A 22 3.62 -7.81 12.46
C GLY A 22 3.70 -6.35 12.01
N ASN A 23 3.82 -6.12 10.70
CA ASN A 23 3.94 -4.77 10.15
C ASN A 23 2.66 -3.94 10.38
N TRP A 24 1.48 -4.52 10.15
CA TRP A 24 0.21 -3.85 10.43
C TRP A 24 0.02 -3.56 11.93
N MET A 25 0.45 -4.50 12.77
CA MET A 25 0.45 -4.29 14.22
C MET A 25 1.36 -3.12 14.62
N GLN A 26 2.57 -3.05 14.06
CA GLN A 26 3.51 -1.94 14.30
C GLN A 26 2.96 -0.60 13.83
N ILE A 27 2.28 -0.53 12.67
CA ILE A 27 1.69 0.72 12.17
C ILE A 27 0.71 1.31 13.20
N VAL A 28 -0.18 0.47 13.75
CA VAL A 28 -1.17 0.88 14.75
C VAL A 28 -0.50 1.24 16.08
N ALA A 29 0.43 0.40 16.55
CA ALA A 29 1.15 0.64 17.79
C ALA A 29 2.01 1.91 17.75
N LEU A 30 2.69 2.19 16.64
CA LEU A 30 3.52 3.39 16.47
C LEU A 30 2.67 4.66 16.41
N GLY A 31 1.55 4.62 15.70
CA GLY A 31 0.61 5.75 15.67
C GLY A 31 0.06 6.07 17.06
N TRP A 32 -0.41 5.06 17.79
CA TRP A 32 -0.90 5.24 19.17
C TRP A 32 0.20 5.72 20.12
N PHE A 33 1.38 5.11 20.08
CA PHE A 33 2.50 5.45 20.96
C PHE A 33 2.99 6.89 20.77
N ILE A 34 3.15 7.34 19.52
CA ILE A 34 3.52 8.72 19.21
C ILE A 34 2.47 9.69 19.74
N LEU A 35 1.19 9.37 19.57
CA LEU A 35 0.11 10.21 20.07
C LEU A 35 0.11 10.30 21.61
N GLN A 36 0.34 9.18 22.30
CA GLN A 36 0.38 9.10 23.76
C GLN A 36 1.55 9.90 24.36
N ILE A 37 2.78 9.76 23.82
CA ILE A 37 3.96 10.43 24.37
C ILE A 37 4.03 11.92 24.02
N ASN A 38 3.27 12.37 23.00
CA ASN A 38 3.20 13.78 22.58
C ASN A 38 1.87 14.45 22.98
N ASN A 39 1.27 14.02 24.09
CA ASN A 39 0.08 14.64 24.69
C ASN A 39 -1.11 14.80 23.72
N GLY A 40 -1.35 13.82 22.84
CA GLY A 40 -2.47 13.89 21.90
C GLY A 40 -2.21 14.73 20.64
N SER A 41 -0.97 15.18 20.39
CA SER A 41 -0.65 16.03 19.23
C SER A 41 -0.91 15.33 17.89
N THR A 42 -1.91 15.82 17.16
CA THR A 42 -2.26 15.33 15.82
C THR A 42 -1.18 15.68 14.79
N ILE A 43 -0.46 16.78 14.98
CA ILE A 43 0.66 17.19 14.12
C ILE A 43 1.78 16.13 14.15
N ALA A 44 2.01 15.48 15.28
CA ALA A 44 3.02 14.42 15.38
C ALA A 44 2.69 13.22 14.46
N LEU A 45 1.41 12.90 14.28
CA LEU A 45 0.95 11.89 13.31
C LEU A 45 1.13 12.36 11.86
N GLY A 46 0.91 13.65 11.60
CA GLY A 46 1.23 14.28 10.31
C GLY A 46 2.72 14.17 9.96
N LEU A 47 3.60 14.45 10.91
CA LEU A 47 5.05 14.31 10.75
C LEU A 47 5.47 12.84 10.57
N LEU A 48 4.85 11.91 11.29
CA LEU A 48 5.06 10.47 11.08
C LEU A 48 4.66 10.05 9.67
N GLY A 49 3.52 10.52 9.18
CA GLY A 49 3.08 10.27 7.81
C GLY A 49 4.10 10.78 6.78
N LEU A 50 4.58 12.01 6.93
CA LEU A 50 5.62 12.57 6.07
C LEU A 50 6.91 11.73 6.10
N ALA A 51 7.38 11.38 7.31
CA ALA A 51 8.55 10.55 7.52
C ALA A 51 8.44 9.20 6.78
N GLN A 52 7.25 8.63 6.72
CA GLN A 52 6.99 7.37 6.01
C GLN A 52 6.91 7.51 4.48
N SER A 53 6.66 8.70 3.95
CA SER A 53 6.39 8.89 2.51
C SER A 53 7.54 9.49 1.75
N LEU A 54 8.19 10.49 2.33
CA LEU A 54 9.23 11.25 1.65
C LEU A 54 10.35 10.33 1.11
N PRO A 55 10.80 9.29 1.84
CA PRO A 55 11.78 8.35 1.30
C PRO A 55 11.20 7.45 0.20
N VAL A 56 9.94 7.02 0.32
CA VAL A 56 9.30 6.20 -0.71
C VAL A 56 9.20 6.98 -2.03
N PHE A 57 8.86 8.27 -1.99
CA PHE A 57 8.89 9.12 -3.17
C PHE A 57 10.31 9.27 -3.73
N ALA A 58 11.25 9.72 -2.89
CA ALA A 58 12.60 10.06 -3.33
C ALA A 58 13.37 8.83 -3.86
N LEU A 59 13.13 7.65 -3.27
CA LEU A 59 13.88 6.43 -3.55
C LEU A 59 13.11 5.42 -4.41
N SER A 60 11.85 5.66 -4.77
CA SER A 60 11.06 4.73 -5.60
C SER A 60 11.75 4.35 -6.91
N LEU A 61 12.35 5.32 -7.60
CA LEU A 61 13.09 5.08 -8.85
C LEU A 61 14.38 4.28 -8.62
N VAL A 62 15.08 4.59 -7.53
CA VAL A 62 16.33 3.91 -7.16
C VAL A 62 16.07 2.46 -6.76
N GLY A 63 14.98 2.21 -6.02
CA GLY A 63 14.57 0.87 -5.59
C GLY A 63 14.34 -0.07 -6.77
N GLY A 64 13.70 0.40 -7.84
CA GLY A 64 13.52 -0.38 -9.08
C GLY A 64 14.84 -0.73 -9.75
N MET A 65 15.74 0.25 -9.91
CA MET A 65 17.07 -0.01 -10.50
C MET A 65 17.90 -1.01 -9.69
N LEU A 66 17.82 -0.95 -8.36
CA LEU A 66 18.50 -1.91 -7.48
C LEU A 66 17.89 -3.31 -7.60
N ALA A 67 16.56 -3.42 -7.71
CA ALA A 67 15.86 -4.70 -7.89
C ALA A 67 16.20 -5.38 -9.22
N ASP A 68 16.57 -4.60 -10.24
CA ASP A 68 17.01 -5.12 -11.54
C ASP A 68 18.50 -5.50 -11.57
N ARG A 69 19.35 -4.78 -10.82
CA ARG A 69 20.81 -5.02 -10.80
C ARG A 69 21.24 -6.13 -9.85
N PHE A 70 20.51 -6.32 -8.74
CA PHE A 70 20.88 -7.28 -7.72
C PHE A 70 19.98 -8.52 -7.76
N PRO A 71 20.51 -9.70 -7.36
CA PRO A 71 19.67 -10.87 -7.18
C PRO A 71 18.58 -10.57 -6.14
N ARG A 72 17.31 -10.58 -6.58
CA ARG A 72 16.13 -10.27 -5.76
C ARG A 72 16.12 -11.00 -4.43
N PHE A 73 16.57 -12.26 -4.44
CA PHE A 73 16.74 -13.08 -3.25
C PHE A 73 17.66 -12.44 -2.18
N LYS A 74 18.85 -11.98 -2.59
CA LYS A 74 19.81 -11.33 -1.68
C LYS A 74 19.26 -10.00 -1.19
N LEU A 75 18.66 -9.25 -2.10
CA LEU A 75 18.08 -7.95 -1.78
C LEU A 75 16.94 -8.09 -0.75
N LEU A 76 16.04 -9.06 -0.89
CA LEU A 76 14.99 -9.34 0.09
C LEU A 76 15.52 -9.80 1.45
N ILE A 77 16.60 -10.61 1.51
CA ILE A 77 17.21 -10.97 2.79
C ILE A 77 17.76 -9.72 3.49
N VAL A 78 18.46 -8.85 2.76
CA VAL A 78 19.06 -7.63 3.32
C VAL A 78 17.97 -6.67 3.78
N THR A 79 16.96 -6.38 2.95
CA THR A 79 15.90 -5.43 3.31
C THR A 79 15.09 -5.92 4.51
N GLN A 80 14.71 -7.19 4.53
CA GLN A 80 13.98 -7.78 5.66
C GLN A 80 14.83 -7.83 6.94
N GLY A 81 16.14 -8.06 6.81
CA GLY A 81 17.08 -7.99 7.93
C GLY A 81 17.19 -6.58 8.51
N ILE A 82 17.30 -5.56 7.65
CA ILE A 82 17.32 -4.16 8.10
C ILE A 82 15.97 -3.79 8.75
N ALA A 83 14.84 -4.20 8.15
CA ALA A 83 13.51 -3.96 8.72
C ALA A 83 13.34 -4.58 10.12
N MET A 84 13.86 -5.80 10.31
CA MET A 84 13.92 -6.46 11.62
C MET A 84 14.73 -5.65 12.64
N VAL A 85 15.93 -5.17 12.26
CA VAL A 85 16.77 -4.35 13.14
C VAL A 85 16.07 -3.03 13.49
N LEU A 86 15.42 -2.38 12.53
CA LEU A 86 14.69 -1.13 12.78
C LEU A 86 13.48 -1.36 13.71
N ALA A 87 12.77 -2.48 13.59
CA ALA A 87 11.72 -2.86 14.53
C ALA A 87 12.26 -3.12 15.94
N LEU A 88 13.45 -3.72 16.08
CA LEU A 88 14.14 -3.85 17.38
C LEU A 88 14.56 -2.50 17.95
N VAL A 89 15.07 -1.59 17.12
CA VAL A 89 15.42 -0.23 17.55
C VAL A 89 14.17 0.50 18.06
N LEU A 90 13.02 0.39 17.37
CA LEU A 90 11.75 0.92 17.89
C LEU A 90 11.37 0.30 19.23
N ALA A 91 11.50 -1.02 19.38
CA ALA A 91 11.20 -1.69 20.65
C ALA A 91 12.07 -1.15 21.80
N LEU A 92 13.37 -0.97 21.56
CA LEU A 92 14.33 -0.45 22.54
C LEU A 92 14.06 1.03 22.87
N LEU A 93 13.78 1.87 21.87
CA LEU A 93 13.42 3.28 22.09
C LEU A 93 12.13 3.39 22.90
N SER A 94 11.12 2.58 22.58
CA SER A 94 9.84 2.60 23.28
C SER A 94 9.92 2.02 24.69
N ALA A 95 10.85 1.11 24.97
CA ALA A 95 11.09 0.59 26.32
C ALA A 95 11.60 1.68 27.28
N GLN A 96 12.16 2.78 26.77
CA GLN A 96 12.57 3.94 27.57
C GLN A 96 11.39 4.78 28.07
N GLY A 97 10.16 4.49 27.60
CA GLY A 97 8.93 5.19 28.00
C GLY A 97 8.68 6.48 27.24
N LYS A 98 9.62 7.44 27.25
CA LYS A 98 9.48 8.76 26.59
C LYS A 98 10.63 9.06 25.62
N PRO A 99 10.81 8.26 24.54
CA PRO A 99 11.79 8.59 23.52
C PRO A 99 11.42 9.91 22.82
N PRO A 100 12.40 10.74 22.43
CA PRO A 100 12.11 11.98 21.74
C PRO A 100 11.53 11.70 20.34
N LEU A 101 10.55 12.49 19.90
CA LEU A 101 9.81 12.27 18.64
C LEU A 101 10.74 12.10 17.43
N TRP A 102 11.82 12.88 17.34
CA TRP A 102 12.76 12.82 16.21
C TRP A 102 13.39 11.43 16.05
N SER A 103 13.61 10.67 17.14
CA SER A 103 14.19 9.33 17.07
C SER A 103 13.23 8.34 16.42
N LEU A 104 11.94 8.43 16.74
CA LEU A 104 10.88 7.61 16.13
C LEU A 104 10.68 7.98 14.65
N LEU A 105 10.73 9.28 14.33
CA LEU A 105 10.66 9.76 12.95
C LEU A 105 11.87 9.30 12.12
N LEU A 106 13.07 9.30 12.69
CA LEU A 106 14.28 8.81 12.02
C LEU A 106 14.15 7.33 11.68
N VAL A 107 13.67 6.50 12.62
CA VAL A 107 13.45 5.07 12.34
C VAL A 107 12.35 4.89 11.28
N ALA A 108 11.28 5.68 11.32
CA ALA A 108 10.23 5.66 10.30
C ALA A 108 10.77 6.02 8.90
N ILE A 109 11.67 7.02 8.79
CA ILE A 109 12.35 7.40 7.55
C ILE A 109 13.22 6.25 7.03
N MET A 110 14.00 5.62 7.91
CA MET A 110 14.85 4.49 7.53
C MET A 110 14.01 3.29 7.07
N ALA A 111 12.92 2.98 7.78
CA ALA A 111 12.02 1.89 7.43
C ALA A 111 11.29 2.14 6.09
N ALA A 112 10.88 3.38 5.84
CA ALA A 112 10.32 3.80 4.55
C ALA A 112 11.32 3.69 3.40
N SER A 113 12.59 4.04 3.64
CA SER A 113 13.67 3.87 2.66
C SER A 113 13.87 2.41 2.29
N VAL A 114 13.88 1.52 3.29
CA VAL A 114 13.96 0.06 3.07
C VAL A 114 12.76 -0.43 2.27
N THR A 115 11.55 0.03 2.62
CA THR A 115 10.30 -0.36 1.94
C THR A 115 10.29 0.07 0.46
N ALA A 116 10.87 1.22 0.14
CA ALA A 116 10.99 1.71 -1.24
C ALA A 116 11.80 0.78 -2.15
N ILE A 117 12.80 0.09 -1.58
CA ILE A 117 13.66 -0.88 -2.27
C ILE A 117 13.03 -2.28 -2.26
N ASP A 118 12.43 -2.65 -1.13
CA ASP A 118 11.87 -3.97 -0.89
C ASP A 118 10.62 -4.26 -1.73
N ASN A 119 9.70 -3.30 -1.85
CA ASN A 119 8.42 -3.50 -2.53
C ASN A 119 8.55 -3.97 -3.99
N PRO A 120 9.37 -3.34 -4.86
CA PRO A 120 9.58 -3.80 -6.23
C PRO A 120 10.18 -5.21 -6.32
N ALA A 121 11.15 -5.53 -5.44
CA ALA A 121 11.75 -6.86 -5.39
C ALA A 121 10.74 -7.92 -4.95
N ARG A 122 9.86 -7.59 -4.00
CA ARG A 122 8.82 -8.47 -3.47
C ARG A 122 7.76 -8.82 -4.52
N GLN A 123 7.31 -7.83 -5.29
CA GLN A 123 6.29 -8.02 -6.35
C GLN A 123 6.78 -8.97 -7.45
N THR A 124 8.05 -8.87 -7.82
CA THR A 124 8.63 -9.67 -8.90
C THR A 124 9.14 -11.04 -8.42
N PHE A 125 9.48 -11.17 -7.13
CA PHE A 125 9.93 -12.44 -6.56
C PHE A 125 8.86 -13.53 -6.60
N ILE A 126 7.57 -13.18 -6.50
CA ILE A 126 6.48 -14.17 -6.58
C ILE A 126 6.52 -14.92 -7.91
N SER A 127 6.74 -14.24 -9.04
CA SER A 127 6.84 -14.90 -10.34
C SER A 127 8.12 -15.75 -10.51
N ASP A 128 9.11 -15.59 -9.63
CA ASP A 128 10.33 -16.41 -9.62
C ASP A 128 10.17 -17.71 -8.78
N LEU A 129 9.07 -17.84 -8.04
CA LEU A 129 8.78 -18.97 -7.15
C LEU A 129 7.74 -19.95 -7.70
N VAL A 130 6.98 -19.55 -8.71
CA VAL A 130 5.86 -20.33 -9.25
C VAL A 130 5.92 -20.39 -10.77
N SER A 131 5.40 -21.47 -11.36
CA SER A 131 5.26 -21.56 -12.82
C SER A 131 4.20 -20.58 -13.33
N LYS A 132 4.27 -20.26 -14.63
CA LYS A 132 3.35 -19.32 -15.30
C LYS A 132 1.88 -19.74 -15.15
N ASP A 133 1.61 -21.03 -15.13
CA ASP A 133 0.25 -21.60 -15.09
C ASP A 133 -0.47 -21.35 -13.77
N VAL A 134 0.28 -21.20 -12.67
CA VAL A 134 -0.28 -20.95 -11.33
C VAL A 134 -0.02 -19.53 -10.82
N LEU A 135 0.60 -18.66 -11.64
CA LEU A 135 0.98 -17.31 -11.25
C LEU A 135 -0.22 -16.47 -10.79
N LEU A 136 -1.35 -16.53 -11.51
CA LEU A 136 -2.56 -15.80 -11.14
C LEU A 136 -3.08 -16.23 -9.76
N ASN A 137 -3.05 -17.54 -9.47
CA ASN A 137 -3.44 -18.10 -8.19
C ASN A 137 -2.51 -17.62 -7.07
N ALA A 138 -1.20 -17.59 -7.34
CA ALA A 138 -0.19 -17.09 -6.40
C ALA A 138 -0.36 -15.60 -6.07
N VAL A 139 -0.61 -14.77 -7.08
CA VAL A 139 -0.86 -13.33 -6.91
C VAL A 139 -2.14 -13.10 -6.10
N ALA A 140 -3.22 -13.83 -6.40
CA ALA A 140 -4.47 -13.75 -5.64
C ALA A 140 -4.27 -14.13 -4.16
N LEU A 141 -3.57 -15.24 -3.88
CA LEU A 141 -3.25 -15.67 -2.51
C LEU A 141 -2.42 -14.63 -1.74
N ASN A 142 -1.43 -14.02 -2.40
CA ASN A 142 -0.62 -12.98 -1.79
C ASN A 142 -1.46 -11.74 -1.41
N ALA A 143 -2.38 -11.34 -2.28
CA ALA A 143 -3.33 -10.25 -1.99
C ALA A 143 -4.25 -10.61 -0.81
N SER A 144 -4.77 -11.85 -0.76
CA SER A 144 -5.59 -12.33 0.36
C SER A 144 -4.85 -12.24 1.70
N ILE A 145 -3.57 -12.62 1.73
CA ILE A 145 -2.75 -12.56 2.95
C ILE A 145 -2.49 -11.12 3.39
N TYR A 146 -2.18 -10.23 2.44
CA TYR A 146 -1.97 -8.82 2.78
C TYR A 146 -3.23 -8.20 3.41
N ASN A 147 -4.40 -8.50 2.84
CA ASN A 147 -5.67 -7.99 3.35
C ASN A 147 -6.08 -8.67 4.67
N ALA A 148 -5.82 -9.96 4.85
CA ALA A 148 -6.05 -10.65 6.12
C ALA A 148 -5.15 -10.08 7.23
N ALA A 149 -3.88 -9.78 6.92
CA ALA A 149 -2.98 -9.13 7.85
C ALA A 149 -3.45 -7.72 8.25
N ALA A 150 -4.07 -6.98 7.32
CA ALA A 150 -4.66 -5.68 7.59
C ALA A 150 -5.88 -5.73 8.53
N VAL A 151 -6.46 -6.91 8.75
CA VAL A 151 -7.55 -7.15 9.72
C VAL A 151 -6.98 -7.65 11.04
N ILE A 152 -6.12 -8.67 10.99
CA ILE A 152 -5.59 -9.37 12.17
C ILE A 152 -4.57 -8.50 12.93
N GLY A 153 -3.65 -7.86 12.21
CA GLY A 153 -2.56 -7.06 12.80
C GLY A 153 -3.08 -5.93 13.70
N PRO A 154 -4.04 -5.10 13.27
CA PRO A 154 -4.61 -4.05 14.11
C PRO A 154 -5.38 -4.56 15.33
N THR A 155 -6.09 -5.69 15.22
CA THR A 155 -6.76 -6.31 16.37
C THR A 155 -5.73 -6.74 17.41
N LEU A 156 -4.65 -7.40 16.96
CA LEU A 156 -3.56 -7.79 17.84
C LEU A 156 -2.88 -6.58 18.46
N ALA A 157 -2.64 -5.50 17.70
CA ALA A 157 -2.08 -4.27 18.23
C ALA A 157 -2.91 -3.70 19.37
N GLY A 158 -4.23 -3.61 19.19
CA GLY A 158 -5.11 -3.04 20.20
C GLY A 158 -5.10 -3.82 21.52
N LEU A 159 -5.09 -5.16 21.44
CA LEU A 159 -5.02 -6.03 22.62
C LEU A 159 -3.63 -6.01 23.28
N LEU A 160 -2.57 -6.08 22.48
CA LEU A 160 -1.19 -6.17 22.97
C LEU A 160 -0.66 -4.84 23.51
N LEU A 161 -1.15 -3.71 23.00
CA LEU A 161 -0.83 -2.40 23.57
C LEU A 161 -1.25 -2.26 25.03
N LEU A 162 -2.32 -2.96 25.46
CA LEU A 162 -2.78 -2.96 26.85
C LEU A 162 -1.93 -3.85 27.76
N SER A 163 -1.46 -4.99 27.26
CA SER A 163 -0.77 -6.00 28.07
C SER A 163 0.75 -5.85 28.08
N VAL A 164 1.36 -5.69 26.91
CA VAL A 164 2.82 -5.65 26.73
C VAL A 164 3.33 -4.29 26.24
N GLY A 165 2.43 -3.34 25.99
CA GLY A 165 2.76 -1.98 25.57
C GLY A 165 3.34 -1.89 24.15
N ALA A 166 3.71 -0.67 23.75
CA ALA A 166 4.25 -0.41 22.42
C ALA A 166 5.57 -1.14 22.14
N ALA A 167 6.47 -1.20 23.13
CA ALA A 167 7.74 -1.91 23.03
C ALA A 167 7.56 -3.40 22.73
N GLY A 168 6.60 -4.06 23.39
CA GLY A 168 6.24 -5.45 23.14
C GLY A 168 5.71 -5.67 21.72
N CYS A 169 4.85 -4.78 21.22
CA CYS A 169 4.36 -4.83 19.83
C CYS A 169 5.51 -4.73 18.81
N PHE A 170 6.45 -3.80 19.00
CA PHE A 170 7.59 -3.64 18.10
C PHE A 170 8.55 -4.83 18.16
N LEU A 171 8.77 -5.39 19.35
CA LEU A 171 9.56 -6.61 19.51
C LEU A 171 8.92 -7.81 18.81
N LEU A 172 7.61 -7.99 18.95
CA LEU A 172 6.87 -9.03 18.25
C LEU A 172 6.93 -8.85 16.72
N ASN A 173 6.89 -7.61 16.23
CA ASN A 173 7.11 -7.35 14.81
C ASN A 173 8.53 -7.72 14.37
N ALA A 174 9.56 -7.39 15.16
CA ALA A 174 10.93 -7.82 14.88
C ALA A 174 11.03 -9.36 14.79
N VAL A 175 10.45 -10.08 15.74
CA VAL A 175 10.41 -11.56 15.72
C VAL A 175 9.66 -12.07 14.49
N SER A 176 8.60 -11.38 14.04
CA SER A 176 7.84 -11.76 12.84
C SER A 176 8.69 -11.79 11.57
N PHE A 177 9.72 -10.93 11.47
CA PHE A 177 10.66 -10.93 10.33
C PHE A 177 11.55 -12.18 10.28
N LEU A 178 11.78 -12.86 11.41
CA LEU A 178 12.51 -14.13 11.41
C LEU A 178 11.78 -15.19 10.58
N ALA A 179 10.44 -15.21 10.59
CA ALA A 179 9.66 -16.17 9.81
C ALA A 179 9.93 -16.06 8.30
N VAL A 180 9.93 -14.83 7.76
CA VAL A 180 10.22 -14.59 6.33
C VAL A 180 11.71 -14.76 6.01
N LEU A 181 12.62 -14.36 6.90
CA LEU A 181 14.06 -14.58 6.71
C LEU A 181 14.42 -16.06 6.67
N LEU A 182 13.89 -16.86 7.59
CA LEU A 182 14.08 -18.31 7.60
C LEU A 182 13.51 -18.96 6.34
N ALA A 183 12.31 -18.55 5.91
CA ALA A 183 11.72 -19.02 4.67
C ALA A 183 12.63 -18.73 3.46
N LEU A 184 13.15 -17.49 3.36
CA LEU A 184 14.09 -17.11 2.31
C LEU A 184 15.37 -17.96 2.38
N ILE A 185 16.02 -18.08 3.55
CA ILE A 185 17.25 -18.87 3.69
C ILE A 185 17.05 -20.33 3.24
N VAL A 186 15.92 -20.95 3.60
CA VAL A 186 15.59 -22.32 3.19
C VAL A 186 15.40 -22.41 1.66
N ILE A 187 14.72 -21.45 1.05
CA ILE A 187 14.52 -21.38 -0.41
C ILE A 187 15.85 -21.19 -1.14
N GLY A 188 16.73 -20.32 -0.63
CA GLY A 188 18.04 -20.04 -1.21
C GLY A 188 18.95 -21.27 -1.26
N ARG A 189 18.91 -22.11 -0.21
CA ARG A 189 19.65 -23.37 -0.16
C ARG A 189 19.18 -24.37 -1.23
N SER A 190 17.89 -24.37 -1.57
CA SER A 190 17.35 -25.23 -2.64
C SER A 190 17.83 -24.77 -4.02
N LYS A 191 17.73 -23.47 -4.33
CA LYS A 191 18.16 -22.92 -5.64
C LYS A 191 19.66 -23.08 -5.88
N SER A 192 20.50 -22.92 -4.85
CA SER A 192 21.95 -23.14 -4.96
C SER A 192 22.28 -24.60 -5.29
N ARG A 193 21.56 -25.56 -4.68
CA ARG A 193 21.75 -27.00 -4.91
C ARG A 193 21.35 -27.42 -6.33
N ASP A 194 20.27 -26.87 -6.87
CA ASP A 194 19.84 -27.11 -8.26
C ASP A 194 20.72 -26.40 -9.29
N SER A 195 21.22 -25.20 -8.97
CA SER A 195 22.20 -24.48 -9.79
C SER A 195 23.54 -25.21 -9.89
N THR A 196 24.06 -25.78 -8.79
CA THR A 196 25.29 -26.58 -8.83
C THR A 196 25.10 -27.88 -9.60
N ARG A 197 23.91 -28.49 -9.52
CA ARG A 197 23.55 -29.69 -10.28
C ARG A 197 23.44 -29.41 -11.78
N SER A 198 22.71 -28.35 -12.16
CA SER A 198 22.55 -27.92 -13.56
C SER A 198 23.85 -27.34 -14.15
N PHE A 199 24.71 -26.70 -13.34
CA PHE A 199 26.04 -26.26 -13.77
C PHE A 199 26.98 -27.44 -14.03
N ASN A 200 26.98 -28.47 -13.17
CA ASN A 200 27.71 -29.71 -13.44
C ASN A 200 27.17 -30.45 -14.67
N GLU A 201 25.86 -30.46 -14.88
CA GLU A 201 25.21 -31.08 -16.04
C GLU A 201 25.47 -30.29 -17.35
N LYS A 202 25.53 -28.95 -17.26
CA LYS A 202 25.94 -28.06 -18.36
C LYS A 202 27.43 -28.07 -18.65
N LEU A 203 28.29 -28.41 -17.68
CA LEU A 203 29.71 -28.66 -17.90
C LEU A 203 29.94 -29.97 -18.66
N VAL A 204 29.12 -31.00 -18.41
CA VAL A 204 29.16 -32.28 -19.14
C VAL A 204 28.62 -32.16 -20.58
N SER A 205 27.73 -31.20 -20.85
CA SER A 205 27.11 -30.99 -22.17
C SER A 205 27.71 -29.80 -22.95
N ARG A 206 28.82 -29.21 -22.48
CA ARG A 206 29.44 -28.02 -23.10
C ARG A 206 30.45 -28.29 -24.22
N ASP A 207 30.47 -29.51 -24.76
CA ASP A 207 31.02 -29.78 -26.09
C ASP A 207 29.88 -29.80 -27.13
N LEU A 208 29.37 -28.61 -27.46
CA LEU A 208 29.01 -28.20 -28.82
C LEU A 208 28.51 -26.75 -28.83
N SER A 209 29.32 -25.91 -29.46
CA SER A 209 29.07 -24.58 -30.04
C SER A 209 27.63 -24.02 -30.04
N THR A 210 27.45 -22.82 -29.47
CA THR A 210 26.89 -21.64 -30.20
C THR A 210 27.19 -20.34 -29.42
N PRO A 211 27.53 -19.23 -30.11
CA PRO A 211 27.78 -17.94 -29.47
C PRO A 211 26.45 -17.24 -29.14
N VAL A 212 26.27 -16.85 -27.87
CA VAL A 212 25.10 -16.10 -27.41
C VAL A 212 25.28 -14.62 -27.78
N SER A 213 24.46 -14.14 -28.71
CA SER A 213 24.34 -12.72 -29.04
C SER A 213 23.74 -11.95 -27.87
N THR A 214 24.52 -11.03 -27.32
CA THR A 214 24.04 -9.90 -26.51
C THR A 214 23.27 -8.93 -27.40
N SER A 215 21.94 -9.03 -27.40
CA SER A 215 21.05 -7.94 -27.83
C SER A 215 20.54 -7.23 -26.58
N SER A 216 21.33 -6.27 -26.11
CA SER A 216 20.90 -5.25 -25.15
C SER A 216 21.08 -3.89 -25.82
N GLY A 217 20.02 -3.08 -25.81
CA GLY A 217 20.11 -1.65 -26.11
C GLY A 217 19.54 -1.22 -27.46
N LYS A 218 18.24 -1.41 -27.70
CA LYS A 218 17.50 -0.56 -28.65
C LYS A 218 16.71 0.51 -27.90
N GLY A 219 17.35 1.67 -27.78
CA GLY A 219 16.77 3.02 -27.86
C GLY A 219 15.52 3.34 -27.06
N LEU A 220 15.67 3.73 -25.79
CA LEU A 220 14.73 4.68 -25.17
C LEU A 220 15.20 6.11 -25.45
N GLN A 221 15.00 6.54 -26.69
CA GLN A 221 15.08 7.93 -27.08
C GLN A 221 13.65 8.49 -27.13
N ARG A 222 13.20 9.18 -26.07
CA ARG A 222 12.29 10.34 -26.15
C ARG A 222 12.02 10.96 -24.78
N ASN A 223 12.72 12.08 -24.53
CA ASN A 223 12.58 13.02 -23.42
C ASN A 223 11.26 13.83 -23.44
N SER A 224 10.16 13.33 -23.99
CA SER A 224 8.90 14.09 -23.93
C SER A 224 8.27 13.94 -22.54
N PRO A 225 7.93 15.04 -21.85
CA PRO A 225 7.22 14.96 -20.58
C PRO A 225 5.94 14.12 -20.76
N ILE A 226 5.68 13.25 -19.78
CA ILE A 226 4.54 12.31 -19.83
C ILE A 226 3.21 13.04 -20.06
N LEU A 227 3.10 14.27 -19.54
CA LEU A 227 1.97 15.18 -19.70
C LEU A 227 1.77 15.65 -21.15
N SER A 228 2.86 15.90 -21.90
CA SER A 228 2.74 16.24 -23.32
C SER A 228 2.35 15.02 -24.16
N SER A 229 2.85 13.84 -23.78
CA SER A 229 2.50 12.55 -24.41
C SER A 229 1.05 12.14 -24.13
N LEU A 230 0.48 12.56 -22.99
CA LEU A 230 -0.94 12.38 -22.68
C LEU A 230 -1.83 13.37 -23.45
N ARG A 231 -1.39 14.62 -23.65
CA ARG A 231 -2.12 15.58 -24.51
C ARG A 231 -2.22 15.11 -25.96
N THR A 232 -1.20 14.43 -26.47
CA THR A 232 -1.20 13.88 -27.84
C THR A 232 -2.16 12.68 -28.02
N LEU A 233 -2.67 12.09 -26.95
CA LEU A 233 -3.62 10.95 -27.01
C LEU A 233 -5.09 11.35 -27.16
N GLY A 234 -5.41 12.65 -27.24
CA GLY A 234 -6.79 13.13 -27.39
C GLY A 234 -7.74 12.52 -26.33
N ARG A 235 -8.73 11.74 -26.79
CA ARG A 235 -9.80 11.11 -25.96
C ARG A 235 -9.27 10.31 -24.76
N GLN A 236 -8.25 9.49 -24.97
CA GLN A 236 -7.71 8.63 -23.91
C GLN A 236 -6.89 9.43 -22.90
N GLY A 237 -6.21 10.49 -23.34
CA GLY A 237 -5.44 11.39 -22.49
C GLY A 237 -6.29 12.09 -21.43
N VAL A 238 -7.44 12.66 -21.83
CA VAL A 238 -8.34 13.36 -20.89
C VAL A 238 -8.93 12.39 -19.86
N ALA A 239 -9.34 11.20 -20.29
CA ALA A 239 -9.87 10.20 -19.38
C ALA A 239 -8.80 9.72 -18.37
N ILE A 240 -7.57 9.52 -18.82
CA ILE A 240 -6.44 9.17 -17.95
C ILE A 240 -6.18 10.29 -16.93
N ILE A 241 -6.10 11.55 -17.37
CA ILE A 241 -5.88 12.69 -16.47
C ILE A 241 -7.01 12.83 -15.45
N ALA A 242 -8.27 12.67 -15.87
CA ALA A 242 -9.42 12.72 -14.97
C ALA A 242 -9.37 11.62 -13.90
N VAL A 243 -9.06 10.38 -14.27
CA VAL A 243 -8.93 9.26 -13.32
C VAL A 243 -7.72 9.47 -12.39
N LEU A 244 -6.59 9.97 -12.90
CA LEU A 244 -5.43 10.32 -12.07
C LEU A 244 -5.76 11.47 -11.09
N GLY A 245 -6.56 12.46 -11.52
CA GLY A 245 -7.04 13.54 -10.65
C GLY A 245 -7.94 13.04 -9.53
N ILE A 246 -8.91 12.17 -9.85
CA ILE A 246 -9.76 11.51 -8.85
C ILE A 246 -8.88 10.71 -7.87
N ALA A 247 -7.92 9.93 -8.37
CA ALA A 247 -7.01 9.15 -7.54
C ALA A 247 -6.15 10.06 -6.65
N ALA A 248 -5.71 11.21 -7.15
CA ALA A 248 -4.92 12.16 -6.39
C ALA A 248 -5.71 12.78 -5.23
N VAL A 249 -6.92 13.28 -5.50
CA VAL A 249 -7.78 13.84 -4.44
C VAL A 249 -8.19 12.76 -3.44
N SER A 250 -8.55 11.56 -3.90
CA SER A 250 -8.90 10.44 -3.02
C SER A 250 -7.73 10.00 -2.14
N SER A 251 -6.51 10.05 -2.67
CA SER A 251 -5.31 9.68 -1.91
C SER A 251 -4.92 10.77 -0.93
N LEU A 252 -4.99 12.05 -1.33
CA LEU A 252 -4.61 13.20 -0.52
C LEU A 252 -5.64 13.56 0.56
N LEU A 253 -6.95 13.37 0.31
CA LEU A 253 -8.00 13.81 1.24
C LEU A 253 -8.84 12.64 1.77
N GLY A 254 -9.08 11.61 0.97
CA GLY A 254 -9.90 10.47 1.38
C GLY A 254 -9.17 9.49 2.30
N ARG A 255 -8.06 8.90 1.83
CA ARG A 255 -7.30 7.85 2.53
C ARG A 255 -6.66 8.19 3.89
N PRO A 256 -6.28 9.45 4.19
CA PRO A 256 -5.63 9.78 5.46
C PRO A 256 -6.40 9.35 6.71
N TYR A 257 -7.73 9.15 6.64
CA TYR A 257 -8.54 8.70 7.77
C TYR A 257 -7.98 7.45 8.47
N LEU A 258 -7.35 6.54 7.71
CA LEU A 258 -6.78 5.30 8.25
C LEU A 258 -5.58 5.56 9.17
N LEU A 259 -4.72 6.51 8.80
CA LEU A 259 -3.55 6.91 9.59
C LEU A 259 -3.92 7.90 10.71
N LEU A 260 -5.06 8.60 10.58
CA LEU A 260 -5.60 9.49 11.59
C LEU A 260 -6.52 8.80 12.60
N MET A 261 -6.76 7.49 12.47
CA MET A 261 -7.59 6.75 13.42
C MET A 261 -7.15 6.90 14.89
N PRO A 262 -5.85 6.91 15.25
CA PRO A 262 -5.43 7.16 16.63
C PRO A 262 -5.90 8.53 17.14
N ALA A 263 -5.89 9.56 16.29
CA ALA A 263 -6.39 10.89 16.66
C ALA A 263 -7.91 10.90 16.86
N PHE A 264 -8.67 10.19 16.02
CA PHE A 264 -10.11 10.02 16.22
C PHE A 264 -10.42 9.24 17.50
N ALA A 265 -9.70 8.14 17.75
CA ALA A 265 -9.87 7.32 18.96
C ALA A 265 -9.66 8.15 20.23
N HIS A 266 -8.57 8.92 20.29
CA HIS A 266 -8.21 9.71 21.47
C HIS A 266 -9.02 11.01 21.61
N ALA A 267 -9.09 11.83 20.56
CA ALA A 267 -9.62 13.19 20.64
C ALA A 267 -11.14 13.29 20.44
N ILE A 268 -11.76 12.29 19.80
CA ILE A 268 -13.18 12.34 19.42
C ILE A 268 -14.00 11.30 20.18
N PHE A 269 -13.56 10.04 20.18
CA PHE A 269 -14.30 8.95 20.81
C PHE A 269 -13.88 8.71 22.26
N HIS A 270 -12.73 9.26 22.68
CA HIS A 270 -12.14 9.07 24.00
C HIS A 270 -11.98 7.59 24.39
N VAL A 271 -11.57 6.77 23.41
CA VAL A 271 -11.38 5.32 23.57
C VAL A 271 -9.90 4.95 23.57
N GLY A 272 -9.61 3.76 24.08
CA GLY A 272 -8.25 3.24 24.23
C GLY A 272 -7.70 2.54 22.98
N PRO A 273 -6.54 1.87 23.14
CA PRO A 273 -5.88 1.18 22.03
C PRO A 273 -6.65 -0.07 21.56
N ALA A 274 -7.40 -0.75 22.42
CA ALA A 274 -8.21 -1.91 22.02
C ALA A 274 -9.30 -1.50 21.03
N GLU A 275 -9.99 -0.41 21.32
CA GLU A 275 -11.00 0.18 20.46
C GLU A 275 -10.41 0.75 19.17
N LEU A 276 -9.21 1.36 19.23
CA LEU A 276 -8.47 1.73 18.02
C LEU A 276 -8.20 0.50 17.13
N GLY A 277 -7.79 -0.62 17.73
CA GLY A 277 -7.62 -1.88 17.01
C GLY A 277 -8.90 -2.29 16.29
N LEU A 278 -10.05 -2.22 16.97
CA LEU A 278 -11.36 -2.49 16.36
C LEU A 278 -11.68 -1.53 15.21
N MET A 279 -11.43 -0.23 15.35
CA MET A 279 -11.66 0.76 14.28
C MET A 279 -10.87 0.43 13.00
N VAL A 280 -9.58 0.14 13.14
CA VAL A 280 -8.71 -0.16 12.00
C VAL A 280 -9.10 -1.51 11.38
N THR A 281 -9.39 -2.52 12.22
CA THR A 281 -9.89 -3.83 11.78
C THR A 281 -11.22 -3.73 11.05
N SER A 282 -12.15 -2.87 11.47
CA SER A 282 -13.41 -2.61 10.77
C SER A 282 -13.16 -2.09 9.36
N SER A 283 -12.27 -1.10 9.20
CA SER A 283 -11.86 -0.60 7.87
C SER A 283 -11.16 -1.66 7.01
N GLY A 284 -10.27 -2.45 7.60
CA GLY A 284 -9.62 -3.58 6.92
C GLY A 284 -10.63 -4.62 6.42
N SER A 285 -11.62 -4.96 7.26
CA SER A 285 -12.68 -5.92 6.91
C SER A 285 -13.55 -5.40 5.76
N GLY A 286 -13.88 -4.11 5.79
CA GLY A 286 -14.54 -3.42 4.68
C GLY A 286 -13.77 -3.51 3.38
N SER A 287 -12.45 -3.31 3.43
CA SER A 287 -11.57 -3.40 2.25
C SER A 287 -11.57 -4.80 1.63
N LEU A 288 -11.55 -5.85 2.46
CA LEU A 288 -11.73 -7.24 2.04
C LEU A 288 -13.08 -7.45 1.33
N ILE A 289 -14.18 -7.08 2.00
CA ILE A 289 -15.54 -7.24 1.47
C ILE A 289 -15.71 -6.49 0.14
N GLY A 290 -15.27 -5.23 0.09
CA GLY A 290 -15.36 -4.39 -1.11
C GLY A 290 -14.55 -4.95 -2.27
N SER A 291 -13.37 -5.53 -2.01
CA SER A 291 -12.56 -6.16 -3.07
C SER A 291 -13.25 -7.38 -3.69
N LEU A 292 -13.91 -8.22 -2.87
CA LEU A 292 -14.65 -9.39 -3.34
C LEU A 292 -15.94 -9.00 -4.07
N LEU A 293 -16.69 -8.05 -3.51
CA LEU A 293 -17.92 -7.53 -4.14
C LEU A 293 -17.62 -6.94 -5.51
N LEU A 294 -16.53 -6.17 -5.65
CA LEU A 294 -16.22 -5.56 -6.93
C LEU A 294 -15.92 -6.59 -8.02
N VAL A 295 -15.23 -7.68 -7.69
CA VAL A 295 -14.95 -8.76 -8.66
C VAL A 295 -16.25 -9.33 -9.25
N SER A 296 -17.30 -9.46 -8.43
CA SER A 296 -18.61 -9.93 -8.90
C SER A 296 -19.36 -8.94 -9.80
N LEU A 297 -19.01 -7.65 -9.73
CA LEU A 297 -19.69 -6.56 -10.46
C LEU A 297 -18.94 -6.13 -11.74
N GLN A 298 -17.77 -6.73 -12.03
CA GLN A 298 -16.91 -6.29 -13.14
C GLN A 298 -17.53 -6.58 -14.51
N SER A 299 -18.07 -5.52 -15.13
CA SER A 299 -18.34 -5.45 -16.56
C SER A 299 -17.71 -4.18 -17.13
N SER A 300 -16.88 -4.31 -18.19
CA SER A 300 -16.13 -3.20 -18.79
C SER A 300 -17.01 -2.03 -19.26
N ARG A 301 -18.32 -2.25 -19.44
CA ARG A 301 -19.26 -1.26 -19.94
C ARG A 301 -19.71 -0.24 -18.88
N TRP A 302 -19.55 -0.54 -17.59
CA TRP A 302 -20.15 0.24 -16.49
C TRP A 302 -19.13 0.92 -15.58
N LEU A 303 -17.83 0.90 -15.92
CA LEU A 303 -16.76 1.40 -15.05
C LEU A 303 -16.93 2.87 -14.65
N ASP A 304 -17.36 3.75 -15.56
CA ASP A 304 -17.59 5.18 -15.23
C ASP A 304 -18.71 5.35 -14.19
N TRP A 305 -19.77 4.55 -14.30
CA TRP A 305 -20.91 4.57 -13.38
C TRP A 305 -20.55 3.96 -12.03
N LEU A 306 -19.83 2.84 -12.03
CA LEU A 306 -19.32 2.24 -10.81
C LEU A 306 -18.36 3.19 -10.08
N LEU A 307 -17.47 3.89 -10.81
CA LEU A 307 -16.57 4.87 -10.23
C LEU A 307 -17.35 6.02 -9.56
N LEU A 308 -18.42 6.50 -10.21
CA LEU A 308 -19.28 7.54 -9.65
C LEU A 308 -19.96 7.08 -8.35
N ILE A 309 -20.59 5.90 -8.38
CA ILE A 309 -21.35 5.37 -7.22
C ILE A 309 -20.40 5.06 -6.07
N CYS A 310 -19.34 4.28 -6.31
CA CYS A 310 -18.40 3.89 -5.26
C CYS A 310 -17.58 5.07 -4.75
N GLY A 311 -17.16 5.98 -5.63
CA GLY A 311 -16.37 7.16 -5.27
C GLY A 311 -17.17 8.18 -4.47
N CYS A 312 -18.39 8.53 -4.91
CA CYS A 312 -19.28 9.41 -4.14
C CYS A 312 -19.74 8.73 -2.85
N GLY A 313 -20.03 7.42 -2.89
CA GLY A 313 -20.36 6.64 -1.69
C GLY A 313 -19.24 6.67 -0.67
N PHE A 314 -17.98 6.50 -1.08
CA PHE A 314 -16.83 6.63 -0.18
C PHE A 314 -16.74 8.02 0.45
N GLY A 315 -16.87 9.09 -0.34
CA GLY A 315 -16.86 10.46 0.19
C GLY A 315 -18.04 10.73 1.14
N LEU A 316 -19.24 10.23 0.84
CA LEU A 316 -20.43 10.38 1.69
C LEU A 316 -20.24 9.67 3.03
N VAL A 317 -19.78 8.42 3.00
CA VAL A 317 -19.51 7.64 4.23
C VAL A 317 -18.40 8.31 5.05
N LEU A 318 -17.40 8.92 4.41
CA LEU A 318 -16.36 9.68 5.11
C LEU A 318 -16.92 10.94 5.80
N VAL A 319 -17.85 11.65 5.15
CA VAL A 319 -18.60 12.76 5.78
C VAL A 319 -19.43 12.25 6.96
N SER A 320 -20.15 11.13 6.79
CA SER A 320 -20.91 10.51 7.87
C SER A 320 -20.01 10.13 9.06
N PHE A 321 -18.84 9.54 8.80
CA PHE A 321 -17.85 9.22 9.84
C PHE A 321 -17.41 10.44 10.64
N ALA A 322 -17.13 11.56 9.95
CA ALA A 322 -16.72 12.81 10.60
C ALA A 322 -17.78 13.39 11.54
N LEU A 323 -19.06 13.09 11.30
CA LEU A 323 -20.21 13.57 12.09
C LEU A 323 -20.60 12.63 13.24
N LEU A 324 -20.02 11.43 13.32
CA LEU A 324 -20.36 10.47 14.35
C LEU A 324 -19.79 10.86 15.72
N HIS A 325 -20.62 10.68 16.73
CA HIS A 325 -20.29 10.92 18.15
C HIS A 325 -20.15 9.62 18.93
N ALA A 326 -20.86 8.56 18.53
CA ALA A 326 -20.87 7.28 19.20
C ALA A 326 -19.84 6.32 18.56
N PHE A 327 -18.96 5.75 19.39
CA PHE A 327 -17.95 4.79 18.99
C PHE A 327 -18.54 3.56 18.27
N ILE A 328 -19.60 2.96 18.83
CA ILE A 328 -20.23 1.75 18.26
C ILE A 328 -20.79 2.03 16.87
N GLY A 329 -21.36 3.23 16.65
CA GLY A 329 -21.84 3.66 15.34
C GLY A 329 -20.72 3.88 14.32
N ALA A 330 -19.49 4.14 14.78
CA ALA A 330 -18.34 4.34 13.91
C ALA A 330 -17.85 3.03 13.27
N LEU A 331 -17.98 1.89 13.94
CA LEU A 331 -17.52 0.59 13.43
C LEU A 331 -18.15 0.19 12.08
N PRO A 332 -19.49 0.16 11.91
CA PRO A 332 -20.09 -0.18 10.61
C PRO A 332 -19.78 0.86 9.53
N VAL A 333 -19.70 2.15 9.89
CA VAL A 333 -19.31 3.20 8.95
C VAL A 333 -17.86 3.03 8.49
N LEU A 334 -16.95 2.61 9.37
CA LEU A 334 -15.56 2.31 9.00
C LEU A 334 -15.45 1.10 8.07
N VAL A 335 -16.29 0.07 8.24
CA VAL A 335 -16.41 -1.02 7.26
C VAL A 335 -16.80 -0.46 5.89
N MET A 336 -17.78 0.43 5.83
CA MET A 336 -18.17 1.09 4.58
C MET A 336 -17.06 1.98 3.99
N CYS A 337 -16.30 2.70 4.83
CA CYS A 337 -15.15 3.49 4.39
C CYS A 337 -14.09 2.62 3.72
N GLY A 338 -13.75 1.48 4.34
CA GLY A 338 -12.78 0.52 3.80
C GLY A 338 -13.21 -0.06 2.45
N ALA A 339 -14.48 -0.46 2.35
CA ALA A 339 -15.05 -0.98 1.12
C ALA A 339 -15.02 0.07 0.01
N GLY A 340 -15.55 1.27 0.26
CA GLY A 340 -15.58 2.37 -0.70
C GLY A 340 -14.18 2.78 -1.19
N ALA A 341 -13.22 2.89 -0.26
CA ALA A 341 -11.85 3.25 -0.59
C ALA A 341 -11.17 2.23 -1.52
N THR A 342 -11.36 0.93 -1.24
CA THR A 342 -10.75 -0.16 -2.01
C THR A 342 -11.42 -0.34 -3.36
N MET A 343 -12.76 -0.25 -3.42
CA MET A 343 -13.50 -0.32 -4.68
C MET A 343 -13.13 0.83 -5.61
N THR A 344 -13.09 2.07 -5.10
CA THR A 344 -12.71 3.26 -5.87
C THR A 344 -11.29 3.13 -6.42
N MET A 345 -10.34 2.67 -5.59
CA MET A 345 -8.97 2.42 -6.03
C MET A 345 -8.91 1.38 -7.15
N THR A 346 -9.60 0.25 -6.98
CA THR A 346 -9.57 -0.86 -7.94
C THR A 346 -10.22 -0.49 -9.27
N ILE A 347 -11.33 0.25 -9.24
CA ILE A 347 -11.99 0.76 -10.45
C ILE A 347 -11.07 1.75 -11.19
N ALA A 348 -10.48 2.72 -10.48
CA ALA A 348 -9.54 3.67 -11.07
C ALA A 348 -8.34 2.98 -11.71
N ASN A 349 -7.74 2.00 -11.02
CA ASN A 349 -6.66 1.16 -11.55
C ASN A 349 -7.09 0.44 -12.85
N THR A 350 -8.26 -0.17 -12.85
CA THR A 350 -8.81 -0.90 -14.03
C THR A 350 -9.10 0.03 -15.20
N MET A 351 -9.64 1.23 -14.94
CA MET A 351 -9.89 2.25 -15.97
C MET A 351 -8.59 2.74 -16.60
N LEU A 352 -7.55 2.99 -15.81
CA LEU A 352 -6.24 3.40 -16.33
C LEU A 352 -5.60 2.30 -17.19
N GLN A 353 -5.68 1.03 -16.78
CA GLN A 353 -5.17 -0.09 -17.57
C GLN A 353 -5.91 -0.26 -18.91
N THR A 354 -7.23 0.00 -18.91
CA THR A 354 -8.09 -0.10 -20.11
C THR A 354 -7.92 1.10 -21.04
N TYR A 355 -7.72 2.31 -20.52
CA TYR A 355 -7.56 3.52 -21.33
C TYR A 355 -6.14 3.74 -21.84
N ALA A 356 -5.11 3.26 -21.14
CA ALA A 356 -3.74 3.47 -21.52
C ALA A 356 -3.31 2.57 -22.71
N PRO A 357 -2.78 3.14 -23.80
CA PRO A 357 -2.16 2.37 -24.89
C PRO A 357 -1.03 1.47 -24.37
N ALA A 358 -0.79 0.34 -25.03
CA ALA A 358 0.21 -0.63 -24.61
C ALA A 358 1.60 0.00 -24.37
N GLU A 359 2.01 0.93 -25.23
CA GLU A 359 3.30 1.63 -25.20
C GLU A 359 3.46 2.58 -24.00
N MET A 360 2.35 3.09 -23.45
CA MET A 360 2.36 4.06 -22.33
C MET A 360 1.75 3.52 -21.05
N ARG A 361 1.22 2.30 -21.05
CA ARG A 361 0.58 1.68 -19.88
C ARG A 361 1.50 1.66 -18.67
N GLY A 362 2.76 1.23 -18.83
CA GLY A 362 3.72 1.21 -17.72
C GLY A 362 3.97 2.60 -17.11
N ARG A 363 4.06 3.63 -17.96
CA ARG A 363 4.21 5.02 -17.56
C ARG A 363 3.00 5.55 -16.79
N VAL A 364 1.79 5.34 -17.31
CA VAL A 364 0.54 5.74 -16.64
C VAL A 364 0.37 5.03 -15.30
N MET A 365 0.64 3.73 -15.26
CA MET A 365 0.55 2.94 -14.03
C MET A 365 1.58 3.38 -12.99
N SER A 366 2.81 3.74 -13.40
CA SER A 366 3.81 4.27 -12.47
C SER A 366 3.37 5.58 -11.81
N LEU A 367 2.77 6.50 -12.57
CA LEU A 367 2.19 7.74 -12.02
C LEU A 367 1.05 7.44 -11.05
N TYR A 368 0.18 6.50 -11.40
CA TYR A 368 -0.92 6.10 -10.53
C TYR A 368 -0.42 5.53 -9.20
N THR A 369 0.58 4.64 -9.22
CA THR A 369 1.16 4.09 -8.00
C THR A 369 1.82 5.18 -7.15
N LEU A 370 2.54 6.11 -7.79
CA LEU A 370 3.14 7.27 -7.12
C LEU A 370 2.09 8.13 -6.41
N ILE A 371 0.99 8.43 -7.10
CA ILE A 371 -0.14 9.18 -6.55
C ILE A 371 -0.79 8.43 -5.39
N ALA A 372 -1.10 7.15 -5.59
CA ALA A 372 -1.89 6.34 -4.67
C ALA A 372 -1.17 5.98 -3.38
N ALA A 373 0.13 5.70 -3.44
CA ALA A 373 0.95 5.41 -2.26
C ALA A 373 1.48 6.69 -1.63
N GLY A 374 1.83 7.66 -2.47
CA GLY A 374 2.60 8.79 -2.04
C GLY A 374 1.78 9.95 -1.46
N LEU A 375 0.70 10.36 -2.12
CA LEU A 375 -0.03 11.56 -1.65
C LEU A 375 -0.72 11.36 -0.30
N THR A 376 -0.98 10.11 0.11
CA THR A 376 -1.72 9.83 1.35
C THR A 376 -1.13 10.48 2.58
N PRO A 377 0.19 10.39 2.85
CA PRO A 377 0.67 10.95 4.10
C PRO A 377 0.94 12.47 4.07
N PHE A 378 1.10 13.05 2.88
CA PHE A 378 0.92 14.51 2.71
C PHE A 378 -0.51 14.94 3.10
N GLY A 379 -1.48 14.10 2.77
CA GLY A 379 -2.86 14.24 3.19
C GLY A 379 -3.06 14.17 4.70
N VAL A 380 -2.36 13.25 5.37
CA VAL A 380 -2.36 13.13 6.84
C VAL A 380 -1.85 14.42 7.46
N LEU A 381 -0.74 14.98 6.96
CA LEU A 381 -0.24 16.27 7.45
C LEU A 381 -1.25 17.40 7.23
N LEU A 382 -1.81 17.49 6.02
CA LEU A 382 -2.77 18.54 5.66
C LEU A 382 -4.01 18.48 6.56
N ILE A 383 -4.61 17.30 6.73
CA ILE A 383 -5.80 17.12 7.57
C ILE A 383 -5.45 17.28 9.06
N SER A 384 -4.26 16.84 9.50
CA SER A 384 -3.80 17.06 10.88
C SER A 384 -3.63 18.55 11.20
N GLY A 385 -3.00 19.32 10.30
CA GLY A 385 -2.77 20.75 10.45
C GLY A 385 -4.05 21.57 10.34
N LEU A 386 -4.95 21.24 9.39
CA LEU A 386 -6.29 21.83 9.38
C LEU A 386 -7.05 21.47 10.67
N GLY A 387 -6.87 20.24 11.16
CA GLY A 387 -7.48 19.76 12.38
C GLY A 387 -7.13 20.57 13.63
N THR A 388 -5.98 21.27 13.67
CA THR A 388 -5.64 22.14 14.81
C THR A 388 -6.33 23.51 14.74
N VAL A 389 -6.80 23.93 13.57
CA VAL A 389 -7.45 25.24 13.38
C VAL A 389 -8.97 25.11 13.39
N ILE A 390 -9.52 24.17 12.61
CA ILE A 390 -10.97 24.00 12.43
C ILE A 390 -11.52 22.75 13.13
N GLY A 391 -10.66 21.96 13.78
CA GLY A 391 -11.02 20.69 14.40
C GLY A 391 -10.94 19.50 13.43
N LEU A 392 -10.56 18.33 13.97
CA LEU A 392 -10.34 17.11 13.18
C LEU A 392 -11.60 16.62 12.43
N ARG A 393 -12.78 16.80 13.05
CA ARG A 393 -14.07 16.47 12.42
C ARG A 393 -14.35 17.33 11.20
N ALA A 394 -14.23 18.66 11.33
CA ALA A 394 -14.47 19.58 10.23
C ALA A 394 -13.47 19.36 9.08
N ALA A 395 -12.18 19.16 9.40
CA ALA A 395 -11.15 18.85 8.41
C ALA A 395 -11.48 17.57 7.61
N THR A 396 -11.96 16.52 8.29
CA THR A 396 -12.34 15.25 7.65
C THR A 396 -13.64 15.37 6.84
N LEU A 397 -14.59 16.20 7.29
CA LEU A 397 -15.80 16.51 6.55
C LEU A 397 -15.47 17.24 5.24
N CYS A 398 -14.65 18.29 5.29
CA CYS A 398 -14.16 18.99 4.10
C CYS A 398 -13.44 18.04 3.13
N ALA A 399 -12.66 17.10 3.67
CA ALA A 399 -11.98 16.09 2.89
C ALA A 399 -12.97 15.16 2.16
N GLY A 400 -14.01 14.66 2.84
CA GLY A 400 -15.07 13.84 2.26
C GLY A 400 -15.86 14.56 1.15
N VAL A 401 -16.25 15.82 1.38
CA VAL A 401 -16.91 16.66 0.37
C VAL A 401 -16.00 16.86 -0.85
N SER A 402 -14.71 17.11 -0.64
CA SER A 402 -13.74 17.29 -1.73
C SER A 402 -13.60 16.02 -2.59
N VAL A 403 -13.65 14.84 -1.98
CA VAL A 403 -13.65 13.56 -2.72
C VAL A 403 -14.90 13.43 -3.59
N ILE A 404 -16.08 13.75 -3.07
CA ILE A 404 -17.34 13.71 -3.84
C ILE A 404 -17.25 14.64 -5.06
N ILE A 405 -16.82 15.89 -4.84
CA ILE A 405 -16.69 16.90 -5.92
C ILE A 405 -15.72 16.41 -6.98
N ALA A 406 -14.54 15.91 -6.59
CA ALA A 406 -13.54 15.41 -7.53
C ALA A 406 -14.04 14.23 -8.37
N VAL A 407 -14.77 13.29 -7.75
CA VAL A 407 -15.36 12.14 -8.46
C VAL A 407 -16.42 12.61 -9.47
N ILE A 408 -17.32 13.52 -9.06
CA ILE A 408 -18.37 14.04 -9.95
C ILE A 408 -17.75 14.76 -11.14
N ILE A 409 -16.83 15.70 -10.91
CA ILE A 409 -16.17 16.47 -11.96
C ILE A 409 -15.39 15.53 -12.89
N GLY A 410 -14.58 14.62 -12.33
CA GLY A 410 -13.76 13.73 -13.13
C GLY A 410 -14.59 12.78 -14.00
N VAL A 411 -15.68 12.21 -13.47
CA VAL A 411 -16.58 11.35 -14.26
C VAL A 411 -17.36 12.16 -15.31
N GLN A 412 -17.79 13.38 -15.00
CA GLN A 412 -18.43 14.27 -15.99
C GLN A 412 -17.47 14.61 -17.13
N CYS A 413 -16.20 14.91 -16.85
CA CYS A 413 -15.19 15.11 -17.89
C CYS A 413 -15.03 13.88 -18.80
N ILE A 414 -15.00 12.68 -18.23
CA ILE A 414 -14.93 11.42 -18.99
C ILE A 414 -16.17 11.26 -19.89
N LYS A 415 -17.37 11.49 -19.35
CA LYS A 415 -18.64 11.37 -20.10
C LYS A 415 -18.78 12.43 -21.19
N HIS A 416 -18.41 13.68 -20.92
CA HIS A 416 -18.49 14.79 -21.88
C HIS A 416 -17.60 14.55 -23.10
N GLN A 417 -16.37 14.07 -22.89
CA GLN A 417 -15.47 13.71 -23.98
C GLN A 417 -15.98 12.54 -24.83
N ARG A 418 -16.68 11.57 -24.23
CA ARG A 418 -17.34 10.49 -24.99
C ARG A 418 -18.52 10.99 -25.83
N ALA A 419 -19.19 12.07 -25.41
CA ALA A 419 -20.36 12.61 -26.09
C ALA A 419 -20.01 13.50 -27.30
N LEU A 420 -18.97 14.34 -27.18
CA LEU A 420 -18.55 15.27 -28.25
C LEU A 420 -18.18 14.55 -29.57
N PHE A 421 -17.64 13.34 -29.49
CA PHE A 421 -17.20 12.57 -30.66
C PHE A 421 -18.23 11.55 -31.16
N LYS A 422 -19.37 11.36 -30.49
CA LYS A 422 -20.50 10.61 -31.08
C LYS A 422 -21.30 11.44 -32.08
N LYS A 423 -21.04 12.75 -32.15
CA LYS A 423 -21.68 13.72 -33.04
C LYS A 423 -20.83 14.07 -34.27
N GLN A 424 -19.63 13.50 -34.36
CA GLN A 424 -18.78 13.46 -35.57
C GLN A 424 -18.83 12.05 -36.12
#